data_AF-A0A076N6A8-F1
#
_entry.id   AF-A0A076N6A8-F1
#
_cell.length_a   1.000
_cell.length_b   1.000
_cell.length_c   1.000
_cell.angle_alpha   90.00
_cell.angle_beta   90.00
_cell.angle_gamma   90.00
#
_symmetry.space_group_name_H-M   'P 1'
#
loop_
_entity.id
_entity.type
_entity.pdbx_description
1 polymer ?
#
loop_
_entity_poly.entity_id
_entity_poly.type
_entity_poly.pdbx_seq_one_letter_code
_entity_poly.pdbx_strand_id
1 'polypeptide(L)'
;MSEQTLHAILRLGEFPEILAAWPDAETAGKLAAELGEGHIVAPVRVAQAGVGFVAHVWACRASVQGGSWQLSAPAKLRGASRVVFDTADMPGERVHVDTDAGELERAVSGTDVHHLTAYASTPERAHELAEAKARELAAQ
;
A
#
# COMPACT_ATOMS: atom_id res chain seq x y z
N MET A 1 -8.73 -11.94 18.98
CA MET A 1 -7.44 -12.53 19.43
C MET A 1 -6.44 -11.38 19.46
N SER A 2 -5.73 -11.14 20.56
CA SER A 2 -4.80 -10.00 20.63
C SER A 2 -3.58 -10.29 19.76
N GLU A 3 -3.23 -9.35 18.88
CA GLU A 3 -2.02 -9.37 18.08
C GLU A 3 -0.80 -9.41 19.02
N GLN A 4 -0.09 -10.53 19.05
CA GLN A 4 1.10 -10.65 19.90
C GLN A 4 2.26 -9.94 19.22
N THR A 5 2.55 -8.72 19.67
CA THR A 5 3.75 -7.98 19.26
C THR A 5 4.93 -8.49 20.09
N LEU A 6 6.04 -8.82 19.42
CA LEU A 6 7.33 -9.05 20.06
C LEU A 6 8.28 -7.89 19.73
N HIS A 7 9.38 -7.80 20.47
CA HIS A 7 10.44 -6.84 20.25
C HIS A 7 11.69 -7.58 19.81
N ALA A 8 12.04 -7.42 18.55
CA ALA A 8 13.20 -8.06 17.94
C ALA A 8 14.43 -7.16 18.02
N ILE A 9 15.56 -7.75 18.36
CA ILE A 9 16.86 -7.12 18.15
C ILE A 9 17.27 -7.36 16.70
N LEU A 10 17.51 -6.28 15.98
CA LEU A 10 17.98 -6.27 14.61
C LEU A 10 19.44 -5.84 14.59
N ARG A 11 20.29 -6.59 13.90
CA ARG A 11 21.61 -6.11 13.48
C ARG A 11 21.48 -5.41 12.14
N LEU A 12 21.81 -4.12 12.10
CA LEU A 12 21.79 -3.29 10.91
C LEU A 12 23.06 -3.52 10.08
N GLY A 13 22.89 -3.62 8.77
CA GLY A 13 23.95 -3.84 7.79
C GLY A 13 23.37 -3.76 6.38
N GLU A 14 24.12 -4.21 5.37
CA GLU A 14 23.61 -4.32 3.99
C GLU A 14 22.34 -5.18 3.92
N PHE A 15 22.30 -6.24 4.74
CA PHE A 15 21.13 -7.06 4.98
C PHE A 15 20.83 -7.06 6.48
N PRO A 16 19.75 -6.38 6.92
CA PRO A 16 19.32 -6.42 8.31
C PRO A 16 19.01 -7.87 8.73
N GLU A 17 19.51 -8.27 9.90
CA GLU A 17 19.32 -9.60 10.45
C GLU A 17 18.54 -9.55 11.77
N ILE A 18 17.56 -10.44 11.93
CA ILE A 18 16.86 -10.64 13.20
C ILE A 18 17.69 -11.61 14.04
N LEU A 19 18.17 -11.17 15.21
CA LEU A 19 18.96 -12.02 16.10
C LEU A 19 18.08 -12.84 17.04
N ALA A 20 17.10 -12.18 17.67
CA ALA A 20 16.15 -12.79 18.60
C ALA A 20 14.99 -11.82 18.90
N ALA A 21 13.90 -12.33 19.47
CA ALA A 21 12.72 -11.55 19.81
C ALA A 21 12.18 -11.90 21.22
N TRP A 22 11.73 -10.87 21.94
CA TRP A 22 11.21 -10.97 23.31
C TRP A 22 9.80 -10.40 23.42
N PRO A 23 8.99 -10.84 24.40
CA PRO A 23 7.68 -10.27 24.64
C PRO A 23 7.74 -8.85 25.23
N ASP A 24 8.87 -8.45 25.83
CA ASP A 24 9.04 -7.17 26.51
C ASP A 24 10.16 -6.32 25.90
N ALA A 25 9.90 -5.03 25.74
CA ALA A 25 10.83 -4.10 25.09
C ALA A 25 12.06 -3.81 25.98
N GLU A 26 11.90 -3.88 27.29
CA GLU A 26 12.94 -3.55 28.26
C GLU A 26 14.10 -4.55 28.21
N THR A 27 13.81 -5.85 28.23
CA THR A 27 14.82 -6.90 28.12
C THR A 27 15.52 -6.85 26.76
N ALA A 28 14.75 -6.71 25.67
CA ALA A 28 15.32 -6.54 24.34
C ALA A 28 16.24 -5.31 24.27
N GLY A 29 15.85 -4.20 24.89
CA GLY A 29 16.64 -2.96 24.95
C GLY A 29 17.96 -3.10 25.71
N LYS A 30 17.93 -3.75 26.88
CA LYS A 30 19.15 -4.02 27.67
C LYS A 30 20.14 -4.88 26.88
N LEU A 31 19.67 -5.96 26.28
CA LEU A 31 20.51 -6.86 25.48
C LEU A 31 21.05 -6.18 24.22
N ALA A 32 20.24 -5.36 23.54
CA ALA A 32 20.71 -4.59 22.38
C ALA A 32 21.81 -3.59 22.77
N ALA A 33 21.68 -2.94 23.94
CA ALA A 33 22.71 -2.04 24.44
C ALA A 33 24.03 -2.77 24.76
N GLU A 34 23.97 -3.99 25.30
CA GLU A 34 25.16 -4.82 25.55
C GLU A 34 25.84 -5.28 24.26
N LEU A 35 25.08 -5.54 23.20
CA LEU A 35 25.61 -5.90 21.88
C LEU A 35 26.31 -4.72 21.18
N GLY A 36 26.00 -3.49 21.56
CA GLY A 36 26.67 -2.28 21.07
C GLY A 36 26.13 -1.76 19.73
N GLU A 37 26.87 -0.83 19.13
CA GLU A 37 26.45 -0.12 17.92
C GLU A 37 26.08 -1.05 16.76
N GLY A 38 25.10 -0.62 15.96
CA GLY A 38 24.53 -1.41 14.86
C GLY A 38 23.40 -2.34 15.30
N HIS A 39 23.06 -2.42 16.59
CA HIS A 39 21.90 -3.16 17.09
C HIS A 39 20.76 -2.21 17.46
N ILE A 40 19.56 -2.48 16.96
CA ILE A 40 18.35 -1.74 17.32
C ILE A 40 17.26 -2.70 17.79
N VAL A 41 16.31 -2.17 18.57
CA VAL A 41 15.08 -2.89 18.91
C VAL A 41 13.94 -2.38 18.04
N ALA A 42 13.23 -3.29 17.39
CA ALA A 42 12.03 -2.96 16.62
C ALA A 42 10.86 -3.85 17.03
N PRO A 43 9.63 -3.31 17.09
CA PRO A 43 8.44 -4.13 17.22
C PRO A 43 8.29 -5.00 15.95
N VAL A 44 8.00 -6.28 16.15
CA VAL A 44 7.71 -7.23 15.10
C VAL A 44 6.40 -7.94 15.39
N ARG A 45 5.67 -8.24 14.33
CA ARG A 45 4.45 -9.04 14.40
C ARG A 45 4.79 -10.50 14.22
N VAL A 46 4.17 -11.36 15.01
CA VAL A 46 4.36 -12.80 14.91
C VAL A 46 3.26 -13.41 14.04
N ALA A 47 3.66 -13.95 12.89
CA ALA A 47 2.79 -14.78 12.07
C ALA A 47 2.59 -16.14 12.75
N GLN A 48 1.33 -16.53 13.00
CA GLN A 48 1.06 -17.92 13.39
C GLN A 48 1.29 -18.85 12.20
N ALA A 49 1.66 -20.10 12.47
CA ALA A 49 1.83 -21.09 11.42
C ALA A 49 0.56 -21.23 10.57
N GLY A 50 0.69 -21.14 9.25
CA GLY A 50 -0.45 -21.20 8.32
C GLY A 50 -1.30 -19.92 8.26
N VAL A 51 -0.94 -18.88 9.02
CA VAL A 51 -1.63 -17.58 9.00
C VAL A 51 -0.74 -16.56 8.30
N GLY A 52 -1.16 -16.14 7.12
CA GLY A 52 -0.48 -15.10 6.35
C GLY A 52 -0.58 -15.30 4.85
N PHE A 53 -0.85 -14.23 4.13
CA PHE A 53 -0.70 -14.19 2.68
C PHE A 53 -0.19 -12.82 2.24
N VAL A 54 0.31 -12.73 1.01
CA VAL A 54 0.71 -11.45 0.44
C VAL A 54 -0.48 -10.88 -0.32
N ALA A 55 -1.01 -9.76 0.16
CA ALA A 55 -1.97 -8.97 -0.61
C ALA A 55 -1.21 -8.03 -1.55
N HIS A 56 -1.57 -8.09 -2.82
CA HIS A 56 -1.06 -7.16 -3.83
C HIS A 56 -2.01 -5.97 -3.95
N VAL A 57 -1.45 -4.81 -4.26
CA VAL A 57 -2.24 -3.62 -4.63
C VAL A 57 -2.20 -3.48 -6.14
N TRP A 58 -3.36 -3.32 -6.75
CA TRP A 58 -3.56 -3.10 -8.17
C TRP A 58 -4.01 -1.68 -8.39
N ALA A 59 -3.53 -1.06 -9.47
CA ALA A 59 -3.93 0.26 -9.92
C ALA A 59 -4.58 0.15 -11.30
N CYS A 60 -5.72 0.81 -11.48
CA CYS A 60 -6.34 1.01 -12.78
C CYS A 60 -6.50 2.51 -13.01
N ARG A 61 -6.05 3.00 -14.15
CA ARG A 61 -6.12 4.42 -14.51
C ARG A 61 -7.24 4.65 -15.50
N ALA A 62 -7.87 5.81 -15.43
CA ALA A 62 -8.79 6.28 -16.46
C ALA A 62 -8.56 7.76 -16.79
N SER A 63 -8.90 8.12 -18.02
CA SER A 63 -9.02 9.50 -18.48
C SER A 63 -10.44 9.73 -19.00
N VAL A 64 -11.04 10.85 -18.61
CA VAL A 64 -12.40 11.24 -19.00
C VAL A 64 -12.33 12.53 -19.80
N GLN A 65 -12.93 12.54 -20.99
CA GLN A 65 -12.97 13.70 -21.89
C GLN A 65 -14.30 13.69 -22.67
N GLY A 66 -15.00 14.83 -22.66
CA GLY A 66 -16.20 15.03 -23.49
C GLY A 66 -17.30 13.98 -23.30
N GLY A 67 -17.55 13.54 -22.06
CA GLY A 67 -18.56 12.53 -21.74
C GLY A 67 -18.17 11.09 -22.11
N SER A 68 -16.93 10.87 -22.56
CA SER A 68 -16.36 9.55 -22.82
C SER A 68 -15.19 9.27 -21.88
N TRP A 69 -14.87 7.98 -21.66
CA TRP A 69 -13.72 7.61 -20.86
C TRP A 69 -12.93 6.45 -21.45
N GLN A 70 -11.63 6.43 -21.17
CA GLN A 70 -10.74 5.36 -21.53
C GLN A 70 -10.11 4.78 -20.26
N LEU A 71 -10.15 3.45 -20.14
CA LEU A 71 -9.57 2.70 -19.04
C LEU A 71 -8.26 2.05 -19.47
N SER A 72 -7.28 2.07 -18.58
CA SER A 72 -6.04 1.29 -18.72
C SER A 72 -6.26 -0.11 -18.16
N ALA A 73 -5.51 -1.10 -18.67
CA ALA A 73 -5.45 -2.40 -18.03
C ALA A 73 -4.95 -2.27 -16.57
N PRO A 74 -5.56 -2.97 -15.61
CA PRO A 74 -5.07 -2.98 -14.23
C PRO A 74 -3.63 -3.49 -14.15
N ALA A 75 -2.82 -2.81 -13.35
CA ALA A 75 -1.41 -3.16 -13.16
C ALA A 75 -1.06 -3.26 -11.68
N LYS A 76 -0.22 -4.25 -11.34
CA LYS A 76 0.28 -4.42 -9.97
C LYS A 76 1.19 -3.26 -9.59
N LEU A 77 0.89 -2.61 -8.47
CA LEU A 77 1.68 -1.52 -7.93
C LEU A 77 2.90 -2.06 -7.18
N ARG A 78 4.09 -1.81 -7.74
CA ARG A 78 5.36 -2.25 -7.15
C ARG A 78 5.60 -1.54 -5.82
N GLY A 79 6.07 -2.28 -4.82
CA GLY A 79 6.35 -1.76 -3.47
C GLY A 79 5.12 -1.57 -2.57
N ALA A 80 3.90 -1.67 -3.10
CA ALA A 80 2.67 -1.50 -2.30
C ALA A 80 2.08 -2.82 -1.77
N SER A 81 2.65 -3.96 -2.15
CA SER A 81 2.24 -5.27 -1.62
C SER A 81 2.62 -5.38 -0.14
N ARG A 82 1.78 -6.05 0.64
CA ARG A 82 1.99 -6.21 2.08
C ARG A 82 1.63 -7.62 2.54
N VAL A 83 2.25 -8.06 3.63
CA VAL A 83 1.85 -9.28 4.32
C VAL A 83 0.61 -8.97 5.16
N VAL A 84 -0.40 -9.83 5.02
CA VAL A 84 -1.71 -9.72 5.68
C VAL A 84 -1.85 -10.88 6.65
N PHE A 85 -2.04 -10.57 7.93
CA PHE A 85 -2.32 -11.56 8.98
C PHE A 85 -3.78 -11.57 9.41
N ASP A 86 -4.47 -10.44 9.27
CA ASP A 86 -5.90 -10.30 9.54
C ASP A 86 -6.61 -9.45 8.47
N THR A 87 -7.93 -9.27 8.60
CA THR A 87 -8.69 -8.44 7.64
C THR A 87 -8.43 -6.94 7.79
N ALA A 88 -7.93 -6.47 8.93
CA ALA A 88 -7.58 -5.06 9.14
C ALA A 88 -6.28 -4.68 8.39
N ASP A 89 -5.41 -5.65 8.13
CA ASP A 89 -4.20 -5.51 7.32
C ASP A 89 -4.47 -5.36 5.82
N MET A 90 -5.68 -5.67 5.36
CA MET A 90 -6.01 -5.63 3.94
C MET A 90 -5.81 -4.23 3.35
N PRO A 91 -5.19 -4.11 2.15
CA PRO A 91 -5.08 -2.83 1.48
C PRO A 91 -6.47 -2.22 1.24
N GLY A 92 -6.66 -0.98 1.70
CA GLY A 92 -7.90 -0.24 1.49
C GLY A 92 -8.11 0.12 0.02
N GLU A 93 -9.38 0.11 -0.40
CA GLU A 93 -9.81 0.62 -1.69
C GLU A 93 -9.77 2.15 -1.71
N ARG A 94 -9.32 2.73 -2.83
CA ARG A 94 -9.31 4.20 -2.99
C ARG A 94 -9.39 4.58 -4.45
N VAL A 95 -10.08 5.68 -4.75
CA VAL A 95 -9.99 6.37 -6.04
C VAL A 95 -9.40 7.75 -5.82
N HIS A 96 -8.39 8.09 -6.60
CA HIS A 96 -7.76 9.41 -6.61
C HIS A 96 -8.01 10.06 -7.95
N VAL A 97 -8.56 11.27 -7.95
CA VAL A 97 -8.69 12.13 -9.13
C VAL A 97 -7.56 13.14 -9.07
N ASP A 98 -6.78 13.21 -10.14
CA ASP A 98 -5.64 14.12 -10.29
C ASP A 98 -6.14 15.44 -10.86
N THR A 99 -6.51 16.36 -9.97
CA THR A 99 -7.01 17.69 -10.32
C THR A 99 -5.94 18.53 -10.99
N ASP A 100 -4.69 18.42 -10.52
CA ASP A 100 -3.57 19.22 -10.98
C ASP A 100 -3.22 18.87 -12.43
N ALA A 101 -3.24 17.57 -12.78
CA ALA A 101 -3.07 17.12 -14.16
C ALA A 101 -4.19 17.63 -15.07
N GLY A 102 -5.44 17.63 -14.61
CA GLY A 102 -6.57 18.15 -15.39
C GLY A 102 -6.49 19.66 -15.61
N GLU A 103 -6.10 20.43 -14.59
CA GLU A 103 -5.86 21.86 -14.70
C GLU A 103 -4.72 22.19 -15.68
N LEU A 104 -3.65 21.40 -15.66
CA LEU A 104 -2.54 21.53 -16.59
C LEU A 104 -2.96 21.28 -18.03
N GLU A 105 -3.71 20.20 -18.29
CA GLU A 105 -4.24 19.90 -19.63
C GLU A 105 -5.12 21.05 -20.14
N ARG A 106 -6.02 21.57 -19.29
CA ARG A 106 -6.84 22.72 -19.65
C ARG A 106 -6.00 23.96 -19.98
N ALA A 107 -4.95 24.22 -19.20
CA ALA A 107 -4.08 25.37 -19.40
C ALA A 107 -3.23 25.27 -20.68
N VAL A 108 -2.77 24.07 -21.05
CA VAL A 108 -1.86 23.84 -22.18
C VAL A 108 -2.61 23.59 -23.48
N SER A 109 -3.65 22.74 -23.45
CA SER A 109 -4.36 22.27 -24.64
C SER A 109 -5.78 22.82 -24.78
N GLY A 110 -6.28 23.55 -23.79
CA GLY A 110 -7.66 24.08 -23.78
C GLY A 110 -8.72 22.99 -23.59
N THR A 111 -8.31 21.76 -23.28
CA THR A 111 -9.20 20.60 -23.18
C THR A 111 -9.53 20.30 -21.73
N ASP A 112 -10.80 20.02 -21.45
CA ASP A 112 -11.19 19.51 -20.14
C ASP A 112 -11.00 18.00 -20.07
N VAL A 113 -10.02 17.55 -19.29
CA VAL A 113 -9.69 16.14 -19.10
C VAL A 113 -9.58 15.85 -17.60
N HIS A 114 -10.26 14.80 -17.14
CA HIS A 114 -10.06 14.29 -15.77
C HIS A 114 -9.22 13.03 -15.80
N HIS A 115 -8.10 13.03 -15.08
CA HIS A 115 -7.30 11.84 -14.84
C HIS A 115 -7.63 11.25 -13.48
N LEU A 116 -7.77 9.92 -13.42
CA LEU A 116 -7.99 9.22 -12.15
C LEU A 116 -7.21 7.92 -12.07
N THR A 117 -6.92 7.50 -10.84
CA THR A 117 -6.35 6.19 -10.52
C THR A 117 -7.15 5.55 -9.40
N ALA A 118 -7.66 4.35 -9.63
CA ALA A 118 -8.27 3.51 -8.62
C ALA A 118 -7.29 2.45 -8.12
N TYR A 119 -7.35 2.14 -6.82
CA TYR A 119 -6.50 1.18 -6.13
C TYR A 119 -7.36 0.14 -5.41
N ALA A 120 -7.03 -1.14 -5.54
CA ALA A 120 -7.70 -2.24 -4.85
C ALA A 120 -6.78 -3.44 -4.63
N SER A 121 -7.26 -4.44 -3.89
CA SER A 121 -6.53 -5.70 -3.63
C SER A 121 -6.59 -6.71 -4.78
N THR A 122 -7.48 -6.51 -5.76
CA THR A 122 -7.61 -7.33 -6.97
C THR A 122 -7.64 -6.47 -8.23
N PRO A 123 -7.21 -7.00 -9.40
CA PRO A 123 -7.23 -6.25 -10.65
C PRO A 123 -8.65 -5.91 -11.10
N GLU A 124 -9.59 -6.84 -10.97
CA GLU A 124 -11.00 -6.66 -11.34
C GLU A 124 -11.62 -5.53 -10.53
N ARG A 125 -11.36 -5.52 -9.22
CA ARG A 125 -11.92 -4.50 -8.35
C ARG A 125 -11.35 -3.11 -8.61
N ALA A 126 -10.05 -3.02 -8.91
CA ALA A 126 -9.43 -1.76 -9.31
C ALA A 126 -10.06 -1.22 -10.62
N HIS A 127 -10.36 -2.11 -11.58
CA HIS A 127 -11.04 -1.75 -12.81
C HIS A 127 -12.46 -1.24 -12.55
N GLU A 128 -13.27 -1.98 -11.78
CA GLU A 128 -14.64 -1.59 -11.42
C GLU A 128 -14.70 -0.20 -10.76
N LEU A 129 -13.79 0.07 -9.83
CA LEU A 129 -13.70 1.36 -9.14
C LEU A 129 -13.33 2.50 -10.10
N ALA A 130 -12.36 2.27 -11.00
CA ALA A 130 -11.97 3.25 -12.00
C ALA A 130 -13.12 3.53 -12.97
N GLU A 131 -13.81 2.50 -13.44
CA GLU A 131 -14.92 2.64 -14.38
C GLU A 131 -16.12 3.35 -13.74
N ALA A 132 -16.47 2.97 -12.51
CA ALA A 132 -17.57 3.61 -11.78
C ALA A 132 -17.32 5.11 -11.60
N LYS A 133 -16.09 5.51 -11.22
CA LYS A 133 -15.75 6.92 -11.07
C LYS A 133 -15.65 7.65 -12.41
N ALA A 134 -15.11 7.02 -13.44
CA ALA A 134 -15.03 7.60 -14.78
C ALA A 134 -16.43 7.89 -15.35
N ARG A 135 -17.37 6.98 -15.16
CA ARG A 135 -18.78 7.15 -15.56
C ARG A 135 -19.45 8.30 -14.80
N GLU A 136 -19.19 8.43 -13.50
CA GLU A 136 -19.70 9.54 -12.69
C GLU A 136 -19.18 10.89 -13.22
N LEU A 137 -17.89 11.00 -13.52
CA LEU A 137 -17.27 12.22 -14.05
C LEU A 137 -17.73 12.53 -15.48
N ALA A 138 -17.98 11.51 -16.30
CA ALA A 138 -18.47 11.68 -17.66
C ALA A 138 -19.93 12.17 -17.74
N ALA A 139 -20.69 12.01 -16.66
CA ALA A 139 -22.08 12.46 -16.55
C ALA A 139 -22.22 13.90 -16.02
N GLN A 140 -21.11 14.56 -15.68
CA GLN A 140 -21.05 15.96 -15.25
C GLN A 140 -20.92 16.89 -16.45
#